data_AF-A0A2V5XFT6-F1
#
_entry.id   AF-A0A2V5XFT6-F1
#
_cell.length_a   1.000
_cell.length_b   1.000
_cell.length_c   1.000
_cell.angle_alpha   90.00
_cell.angle_beta   90.00
_cell.angle_gamma   90.00
#
_symmetry.space_group_name_H-M   'P 1'
#
loop_
_entity.id
_entity.type
_entity.pdbx_description
1 polymer ?
#
loop_
_entity_poly.entity_id
_entity_poly.type
_entity_poly.pdbx_seq_one_letter_code
_entity_poly.pdbx_strand_id
1 'polypeptide(L)'
;VAAIEADLLLREIRYDGKLTDNEAKFLVEIDAESIGKNESSVTLFEGDVAVMPAKLPSGLRMVRKDKQYRLVAARAGKYRFKLEVVAKITRAEPWNQIAFSGPDAGIASVAVEATGAGVEVQLLSGTPLEPEKGEAARVRGVLGADRKVSLRWQSRATEAARKALITCDTIATAQITPTVIKFVSQLRYDIFQGNLSKFSVALPINQALTRVEGEQIRDWHVSVAQASSLPPTKPASDPSAVGTGSGSEIQILTVELIKPVEKSYHLTLYSEQTVENLPSRDQLTLPQPQGVDRETGSLAVSAEDMLVETESSTGLRQINAPGGALAAYRFYGRPLALGVKLRRIEPVINVAARVTARLEEARLLVTHALTLNVEKAGIYSVELSPLENFTVTDVRGDGVEDWKARDGKLLVNFASRVLGERKLDLQLEQALKTFPNQIAVSPLRIAGAAKQTAQVGAASAPGISLKTSELNGLREIPINHLAHRADELLAYVADQADWTRRPARGQRDHPLRDHQPGPPGIPAPAAGKLEER
;
A
#
# COMPACT_ATOMS: atom_id res chain seq x y z
N VAL A 1 13.36 -4.46 77.70
CA VAL A 1 13.05 -5.92 77.69
C VAL A 1 14.21 -6.59 76.98
N ALA A 2 15.04 -7.31 77.71
CA ALA A 2 16.30 -7.87 77.20
C ALA A 2 16.00 -8.98 76.17
N ALA A 3 16.70 -8.93 75.03
CA ALA A 3 16.63 -9.95 73.98
C ALA A 3 17.15 -11.27 74.54
N ILE A 4 16.32 -12.31 74.50
CA ILE A 4 16.78 -13.68 74.69
C ILE A 4 17.60 -14.01 73.44
N GLU A 5 18.93 -14.09 73.58
CA GLU A 5 19.80 -14.57 72.50
C GLU A 5 19.29 -15.94 72.05
N ALA A 6 18.93 -16.05 70.77
CA ALA A 6 18.62 -17.35 70.21
C ALA A 6 19.92 -18.15 70.20
N ASP A 7 20.01 -19.15 71.08
CA ASP A 7 21.14 -20.09 71.16
C ASP A 7 21.36 -20.91 69.88
N LEU A 8 20.53 -20.71 68.83
CA LEU A 8 20.63 -21.30 67.51
C LEU A 8 20.69 -20.20 66.45
N LEU A 9 21.86 -20.02 65.84
CA LEU A 9 22.15 -19.00 64.84
C LEU A 9 22.26 -19.65 63.47
N LEU A 10 21.77 -18.98 62.43
CA LEU A 10 22.02 -19.38 61.04
C LEU A 10 23.08 -18.45 60.44
N ARG A 11 24.23 -19.03 60.11
CA ARG A 11 25.36 -18.29 59.56
C ARG A 11 25.13 -17.97 58.09
N GLU A 12 24.68 -18.96 57.33
CA GLU A 12 24.49 -18.85 55.90
C GLU A 12 23.30 -19.70 55.44
N ILE A 13 22.53 -19.15 54.50
CA ILE A 13 21.50 -19.88 53.79
C ILE A 13 21.58 -19.61 52.29
N ARG A 14 21.56 -20.68 51.48
CA ARG A 14 21.60 -20.60 50.02
C ARG A 14 20.39 -21.27 49.43
N TYR A 15 19.67 -20.56 48.58
CA TYR A 15 18.50 -21.06 47.86
C TYR A 15 18.88 -21.30 46.39
N ASP A 16 18.94 -22.56 45.97
CA ASP A 16 19.13 -22.96 44.58
C ASP A 16 17.79 -23.42 44.00
N GLY A 17 17.14 -22.55 43.22
CA GLY A 17 15.80 -22.75 42.70
C GLY A 17 15.74 -23.20 41.24
N LYS A 18 14.78 -24.08 40.94
CA LYS A 18 14.37 -24.45 39.59
C LYS A 18 12.90 -24.07 39.39
N LEU A 19 12.64 -23.27 38.35
CA LEU A 19 11.33 -22.73 38.04
C LEU A 19 10.80 -23.30 36.72
N THR A 20 9.53 -23.71 36.74
CA THR A 20 8.71 -24.12 35.57
C THR A 20 7.32 -23.50 35.70
N ASP A 21 6.43 -23.68 34.72
CA ASP A 21 5.05 -23.17 34.82
C ASP A 21 4.19 -23.85 35.90
N ASN A 22 4.59 -25.05 36.36
CA ASN A 22 3.81 -25.85 37.30
C ASN A 22 4.54 -26.13 38.61
N GLU A 23 5.84 -25.86 38.70
CA GLU A 23 6.66 -26.19 39.85
C GLU A 23 7.72 -25.11 40.13
N ALA A 24 7.83 -24.72 41.41
CA ALA A 24 8.88 -23.86 41.94
C ALA A 24 9.58 -24.57 43.11
N LYS A 25 10.68 -25.26 42.79
CA LYS A 25 11.46 -26.08 43.73
C LYS A 25 12.75 -25.39 44.11
N PHE A 26 13.15 -25.50 45.37
CA PHE A 26 14.38 -24.95 45.92
C PHE A 26 15.13 -26.02 46.69
N LEU A 27 16.40 -26.22 46.35
CA LEU A 27 17.35 -26.89 47.22
C LEU A 27 17.97 -25.83 48.12
N VAL A 28 17.73 -25.93 49.43
CA VAL A 28 18.17 -24.94 50.41
C VAL A 28 19.31 -25.52 51.23
N GLU A 29 20.51 -24.94 51.10
CA GLU A 29 21.65 -25.26 51.97
C GLU A 29 21.65 -24.34 53.19
N ILE A 30 21.79 -24.93 54.39
CA ILE A 30 21.74 -24.19 55.65
C ILE A 30 23.00 -24.52 56.46
N ASP A 31 23.69 -23.48 56.94
CA ASP A 31 24.75 -23.56 57.95
C ASP A 31 24.23 -22.96 59.27
N ALA A 32 24.02 -23.83 60.25
CA ALA A 32 23.45 -23.52 61.55
C ALA A 32 24.43 -23.82 62.68
N GLU A 33 24.43 -23.01 63.72
CA GLU A 33 25.25 -23.22 64.92
C GLU A 33 24.40 -23.07 66.17
N SER A 34 24.37 -24.11 67.00
CA SER A 34 23.77 -24.08 68.33
C SER A 34 24.86 -23.94 69.39
N ILE A 35 24.80 -22.91 70.22
CA ILE A 35 25.79 -22.58 71.26
C ILE A 35 25.28 -22.96 72.67
N GLY A 36 23.95 -23.02 72.83
CA GLY A 36 23.29 -23.35 74.09
C GLY A 36 23.35 -24.83 74.46
N LYS A 37 23.39 -25.11 75.77
CA LYS A 37 23.25 -26.48 76.32
C LYS A 37 21.80 -26.96 76.36
N ASN A 38 20.84 -26.05 76.16
CA ASN A 38 19.40 -26.31 76.19
C ASN A 38 18.83 -26.41 74.78
N GLU A 39 17.62 -26.94 74.68
CA GLU A 39 16.90 -26.98 73.41
C GLU A 39 16.58 -25.57 72.91
N SER A 40 16.99 -25.28 71.68
CA SER A 40 16.83 -23.98 71.04
C SER A 40 16.10 -24.13 69.70
N SER A 41 15.35 -23.10 69.28
CA SER A 41 14.58 -23.15 68.03
C SER A 41 14.57 -21.85 67.26
N VAL A 42 14.56 -21.94 65.94
CA VAL A 42 14.47 -20.80 65.01
C VAL A 42 13.45 -21.09 63.91
N THR A 43 12.74 -20.07 63.46
CA THR A 43 11.86 -20.18 62.28
C THR A 43 12.72 -20.26 61.02
N LEU A 44 12.58 -21.34 60.26
CA LEU A 44 13.25 -21.55 58.97
C LEU A 44 12.47 -20.96 57.81
N PHE A 45 11.18 -21.29 57.71
CA PHE A 45 10.36 -20.84 56.58
C PHE A 45 8.97 -20.45 57.06
N GLU A 46 8.43 -19.40 56.46
CA GLU A 46 7.07 -18.93 56.71
C GLU A 46 6.36 -18.58 55.39
N GLY A 47 5.08 -18.95 55.28
CA GLY A 47 4.23 -18.58 54.16
C GLY A 47 3.72 -19.79 53.37
N ASP A 48 3.45 -19.59 52.08
CA ASP A 48 2.90 -20.62 51.20
C ASP A 48 4.02 -21.49 50.61
N VAL A 49 4.69 -22.20 51.52
CA VAL A 49 5.88 -23.01 51.25
C VAL A 49 5.78 -24.35 51.97
N ALA A 50 6.23 -25.42 51.32
CA ALA A 50 6.24 -26.77 51.87
C ALA A 50 7.67 -27.32 51.90
N VAL A 51 8.09 -27.83 53.05
CA VAL A 51 9.38 -28.53 53.19
C VAL A 51 9.17 -30.02 52.97
N MET A 52 9.94 -30.60 52.06
CA MET A 52 9.91 -32.02 51.75
C MET A 52 10.59 -32.83 52.87
N PRO A 53 10.21 -34.11 53.07
CA PRO A 53 10.87 -34.98 54.04
C PRO A 53 12.38 -35.07 53.76
N ALA A 54 13.20 -34.75 54.77
CA ALA A 54 14.65 -34.75 54.67
C ALA A 54 15.28 -35.46 55.88
N LYS A 55 16.42 -36.13 55.66
CA LYS A 55 17.21 -36.73 56.74
C LYS A 55 18.07 -35.64 57.40
N LEU A 56 17.62 -35.17 58.56
CA LEU A 56 18.35 -34.18 59.34
C LEU A 56 19.54 -34.82 60.10
N PRO A 57 20.62 -34.05 60.35
CA PRO A 57 21.69 -34.45 61.27
C PRO A 57 21.17 -34.82 62.66
N SER A 58 21.90 -35.69 63.37
CA SER A 58 21.54 -36.07 64.73
C SER A 58 21.53 -34.84 65.65
N GLY A 59 20.44 -34.70 66.42
CA GLY A 59 20.23 -33.53 67.30
C GLY A 59 19.42 -32.39 66.67
N LEU A 60 19.11 -32.45 65.38
CA LEU A 60 18.17 -31.54 64.73
C LEU A 60 16.82 -32.22 64.50
N ARG A 61 15.74 -31.48 64.74
CA ARG A 61 14.38 -31.85 64.35
C ARG A 61 13.65 -30.65 63.77
N MET A 62 12.70 -30.93 62.88
CA MET A 62 11.87 -29.89 62.27
C MET A 62 10.43 -30.03 62.78
N VAL A 63 9.85 -28.91 63.18
CA VAL A 63 8.48 -28.84 63.68
C VAL A 63 7.72 -27.85 62.81
N ARG A 64 6.55 -28.26 62.33
CA ARG A 64 5.61 -27.36 61.67
C ARG A 64 4.60 -26.87 62.69
N LYS A 65 4.48 -25.55 62.85
CA LYS A 65 3.44 -24.91 63.65
C LYS A 65 2.77 -23.87 62.76
N ASP A 66 1.48 -24.04 62.48
CA ASP A 66 0.71 -23.21 61.54
C ASP A 66 1.37 -23.13 60.14
N LYS A 67 1.67 -21.91 59.67
CA LYS A 67 2.39 -21.63 58.41
C LYS A 67 3.91 -21.49 58.59
N GLN A 68 4.45 -21.87 59.76
CA GLN A 68 5.88 -21.78 60.06
C GLN A 68 6.52 -23.17 60.18
N TYR A 69 7.66 -23.34 59.52
CA TYR A 69 8.60 -24.42 59.77
C TYR A 69 9.67 -23.94 60.72
N ARG A 70 9.85 -24.61 61.85
CA ARG A 70 10.89 -24.31 62.84
C ARG A 70 11.92 -25.42 62.90
N LEU A 71 13.19 -25.03 62.92
CA LEU A 71 14.29 -25.91 63.27
C LEU A 71 14.47 -25.90 64.78
N VAL A 72 14.65 -27.07 65.36
CA VAL A 72 14.93 -27.25 66.77
C VAL A 72 16.23 -28.01 66.92
N ALA A 73 17.18 -27.46 67.67
CA ALA A 73 18.43 -28.10 68.03
C ALA A 73 18.37 -28.59 69.48
N ALA A 74 18.50 -29.89 69.68
CA ALA A 74 18.49 -30.51 71.01
C ALA A 74 19.87 -30.53 71.69
N ARG A 75 20.94 -30.19 70.95
CA ARG A 75 22.33 -30.17 71.44
C ARG A 75 23.09 -29.00 70.82
N ALA A 76 24.15 -28.57 71.50
CA ALA A 76 25.12 -27.64 70.94
C ALA A 76 25.89 -28.31 69.79
N GLY A 77 26.24 -27.54 68.76
CA GLY A 77 26.99 -28.03 67.61
C GLY A 77 26.83 -27.18 66.36
N LYS A 78 27.72 -27.41 65.39
CA LYS A 78 27.63 -26.86 64.04
C LYS A 78 26.97 -27.88 63.13
N TYR A 79 26.00 -27.44 62.35
CA TYR A 79 25.17 -28.28 61.50
C TYR A 79 25.12 -27.70 60.10
N ARG A 80 25.53 -28.51 59.12
CA ARG A 80 25.33 -28.21 57.71
C ARG A 80 24.43 -29.27 57.09
N PHE A 81 23.32 -28.85 56.50
CA PHE A 81 22.35 -29.76 55.91
C PHE A 81 21.61 -29.09 54.74
N LYS A 82 20.89 -29.91 53.96
CA LYS A 82 20.10 -29.44 52.82
C LYS A 82 18.63 -29.81 53.02
N LEU A 83 17.74 -28.93 52.58
CA LEU A 83 16.31 -29.16 52.56
C LEU A 83 15.78 -28.92 51.14
N GLU A 84 14.88 -29.78 50.68
CA GLU A 84 14.11 -29.49 49.48
C GLU A 84 12.80 -28.80 49.88
N VAL A 85 12.49 -27.71 49.19
CA VAL A 85 11.39 -26.82 49.51
C VAL A 85 10.60 -26.51 48.24
N VAL A 86 9.27 -26.59 48.30
CA VAL A 86 8.37 -26.28 47.20
C VAL A 86 7.55 -25.05 47.56
N ALA A 87 7.65 -23.99 46.76
CA ALA A 87 6.85 -22.79 46.94
C ALA A 87 5.57 -22.87 46.09
N LYS A 88 4.45 -22.41 46.65
CA LYS A 88 3.18 -22.34 45.92
C LYS A 88 3.25 -21.25 44.85
N ILE A 89 2.96 -21.64 43.61
CA ILE A 89 2.89 -20.71 42.48
C ILE A 89 1.54 -20.01 42.49
N THR A 90 1.57 -18.68 42.43
CA THR A 90 0.41 -17.83 42.23
C THR A 90 0.45 -17.31 40.80
N ARG A 91 -0.60 -17.56 40.01
CA ARG A 91 -0.71 -17.10 38.63
C ARG A 91 -1.30 -15.69 38.62
N ALA A 92 -0.54 -14.73 38.11
CA ALA A 92 -0.91 -13.32 37.97
C ALA A 92 -0.56 -12.87 36.54
N GLU A 93 -1.41 -13.21 35.57
CA GLU A 93 -1.16 -13.03 34.14
C GLU A 93 -0.59 -11.63 33.81
N PRO A 94 0.51 -11.54 33.02
CA PRO A 94 1.20 -12.62 32.30
C PRO A 94 2.26 -13.40 33.13
N TRP A 95 2.37 -13.16 34.45
CA TRP A 95 3.43 -13.68 35.31
C TRP A 95 3.00 -14.86 36.19
N ASN A 96 3.91 -15.80 36.39
CA ASN A 96 3.90 -16.70 37.54
C ASN A 96 4.71 -16.06 38.68
N GLN A 97 4.23 -16.19 39.92
CA GLN A 97 4.86 -15.57 41.09
C GLN A 97 4.94 -16.53 42.27
N ILE A 98 5.97 -16.38 43.09
CA ILE A 98 6.07 -17.01 44.41
C ILE A 98 6.46 -15.98 45.48
N ALA A 99 6.06 -16.25 46.71
CA ALA A 99 6.51 -15.49 47.87
C ALA A 99 6.53 -16.37 49.13
N PHE A 100 7.66 -16.43 49.81
CA PHE A 100 7.79 -16.97 51.15
C PHE A 100 8.92 -16.25 51.91
N SER A 101 8.96 -16.40 53.23
CA SER A 101 10.01 -15.81 54.07
C SER A 101 10.95 -16.90 54.55
N GLY A 102 12.26 -16.61 54.48
CA GLY A 102 13.33 -17.41 55.05
C GLY A 102 13.63 -17.06 56.51
N PRO A 103 14.66 -17.70 57.09
CA PRO A 103 15.09 -17.43 58.45
C PRO A 103 15.89 -16.14 58.54
N ASP A 104 16.11 -15.69 59.77
CA ASP A 104 17.14 -14.70 60.06
C ASP A 104 18.52 -15.37 59.98
N ALA A 105 19.33 -15.00 58.99
CA ALA A 105 20.64 -15.56 58.74
C ALA A 105 21.64 -14.45 58.40
N GLY A 106 22.90 -14.63 58.79
CA GLY A 106 23.95 -13.64 58.53
C GLY A 106 24.15 -13.35 57.03
N ILE A 107 24.01 -14.37 56.19
CA ILE A 107 24.04 -14.25 54.73
C ILE A 107 22.93 -15.11 54.13
N ALA A 108 22.11 -14.53 53.26
CA ALA A 108 21.06 -15.23 52.53
C ALA A 108 21.18 -14.96 51.03
N SER A 109 21.45 -15.98 50.22
CA SER A 109 21.61 -15.83 48.77
C SER A 109 20.59 -16.69 48.02
N VAL A 110 20.11 -16.17 46.88
CA VAL A 110 19.20 -16.88 45.99
C VAL A 110 19.81 -16.97 44.59
N ALA A 111 19.81 -18.17 44.02
CA ALA A 111 20.13 -18.44 42.64
C ALA A 111 18.98 -19.26 42.04
N VAL A 112 18.38 -18.78 40.97
CA VAL A 112 17.29 -19.49 40.29
C VAL A 112 17.56 -19.66 38.81
N GLU A 113 17.16 -20.82 38.30
CA GLU A 113 17.15 -21.15 36.89
C GLU A 113 15.72 -21.48 36.47
N ALA A 114 15.19 -20.74 35.51
CA ALA A 114 13.93 -21.08 34.87
C ALA A 114 14.18 -21.94 33.64
N THR A 115 13.32 -22.93 33.43
CA THR A 115 13.41 -23.83 32.28
C THR A 115 12.46 -23.36 31.17
N GLY A 116 13.01 -23.08 29.99
CA GLY A 116 12.26 -22.65 28.80
C GLY A 116 13.03 -21.59 27.99
N ALA A 117 12.98 -21.68 26.67
CA ALA A 117 13.58 -20.67 25.80
C ALA A 117 12.80 -19.34 25.93
N GLY A 118 13.52 -18.23 26.13
CA GLY A 118 12.91 -16.90 26.22
C GLY A 118 12.12 -16.61 27.49
N VAL A 119 12.35 -17.36 28.57
CA VAL A 119 11.76 -17.05 29.88
C VAL A 119 12.46 -15.84 30.49
N GLU A 120 11.69 -14.86 30.93
CA GLU A 120 12.16 -13.72 31.71
C GLU A 120 11.89 -13.98 33.19
N VAL A 121 12.92 -13.88 34.02
CA VAL A 121 12.85 -14.09 35.48
C VAL A 121 13.27 -12.81 36.19
N GLN A 122 12.57 -12.44 37.26
CA GLN A 122 12.88 -11.27 38.07
C GLN A 122 12.79 -11.58 39.56
N LEU A 123 13.81 -11.13 40.30
CA LEU A 123 13.83 -11.11 41.76
C LEU A 123 13.16 -9.84 42.27
N LEU A 124 12.13 -9.99 43.11
CA LEU A 124 11.29 -8.90 43.62
C LEU A 124 11.67 -8.44 45.03
N SER A 125 12.45 -9.24 45.78
CA SER A 125 13.03 -8.88 47.09
C SER A 125 14.53 -9.13 47.12
N GLY A 126 15.27 -8.19 47.70
CA GLY A 126 16.73 -8.24 47.80
C GLY A 126 17.45 -7.52 46.66
N THR A 127 18.76 -7.70 46.61
CA THR A 127 19.63 -7.05 45.62
C THR A 127 20.02 -8.08 44.55
N PRO A 128 19.59 -7.90 43.29
CA PRO A 128 20.02 -8.76 42.20
C PRO A 128 21.52 -8.54 41.91
N LEU A 129 22.23 -9.63 41.62
CA LEU A 129 23.58 -9.61 41.10
C LEU A 129 23.53 -9.57 39.57
N GLU A 130 24.43 -8.84 38.93
CA GLU A 130 24.44 -8.73 37.47
C GLU A 130 24.54 -10.12 36.82
N PRO A 131 23.64 -10.44 35.87
CA PRO A 131 23.71 -11.70 35.14
C PRO A 131 24.98 -11.74 34.27
N GLU A 132 25.63 -12.90 34.19
CA GLU A 132 26.67 -13.11 33.18
C GLU A 132 26.02 -12.99 31.79
N LYS A 133 26.67 -12.24 30.89
CA LYS A 133 26.13 -11.96 29.54
C LYS A 133 25.75 -13.27 28.83
N GLY A 134 24.45 -13.47 28.59
CA GLY A 134 23.91 -14.60 27.82
C GLY A 134 22.91 -15.49 28.56
N GLU A 135 22.74 -15.35 29.87
CA GLU A 135 21.87 -16.24 30.68
C GLU A 135 20.56 -15.57 31.14
N ALA A 136 19.70 -15.14 30.21
CA ALA A 136 18.42 -14.47 30.54
C ALA A 136 17.45 -15.32 31.42
N ALA A 137 17.66 -16.64 31.48
CA ALA A 137 16.86 -17.57 32.27
C ALA A 137 17.41 -17.81 33.70
N ARG A 138 18.45 -17.08 34.13
CA ARG A 138 19.04 -17.22 35.46
C ARG A 138 19.09 -15.89 36.21
N VAL A 139 18.71 -15.93 37.48
CA VAL A 139 18.78 -14.77 38.39
C VAL A 139 19.54 -15.17 39.63
N ARG A 140 20.53 -14.36 40.02
CA ARG A 140 21.28 -14.49 41.27
C ARG A 140 21.08 -13.21 42.10
N GLY A 141 21.04 -13.33 43.42
CA GLY A 141 20.85 -12.17 44.29
C GLY A 141 21.11 -12.49 45.76
N VAL A 142 21.20 -11.45 46.57
CA VAL A 142 21.31 -11.52 48.03
C VAL A 142 20.01 -10.99 48.63
N LEU A 143 19.42 -11.72 49.57
CA LEU A 143 18.18 -11.33 50.25
C LEU A 143 18.50 -10.31 51.35
N GLY A 144 17.63 -9.31 51.50
CA GLY A 144 17.77 -8.27 52.51
C GLY A 144 17.21 -8.69 53.87
N ALA A 145 17.16 -7.73 54.80
CA ALA A 145 16.61 -7.93 56.15
C ALA A 145 15.11 -8.30 56.17
N ASP A 146 14.39 -8.15 55.05
CA ASP A 146 13.00 -8.60 54.90
C ASP A 146 12.89 -10.14 54.84
N ARG A 147 14.01 -10.84 54.62
CA ARG A 147 14.14 -12.31 54.54
C ARG A 147 13.23 -12.92 53.48
N LYS A 148 12.74 -12.12 52.53
CA LYS A 148 11.66 -12.53 51.64
C LYS A 148 12.23 -13.08 50.34
N VAL A 149 11.91 -14.33 50.03
CA VAL A 149 12.11 -14.89 48.69
C VAL A 149 10.88 -14.57 47.87
N SER A 150 10.98 -13.58 46.99
CA SER A 150 9.91 -13.21 46.07
C SER A 150 10.43 -13.14 44.65
N LEU A 151 9.85 -13.96 43.78
CA LEU A 151 10.28 -14.15 42.40
C LEU A 151 9.07 -14.10 41.48
N ARG A 152 9.25 -13.56 40.27
CA ARG A 152 8.29 -13.70 39.19
C ARG A 152 8.97 -14.15 37.91
N TRP A 153 8.29 -14.98 37.13
CA TRP A 153 8.75 -15.35 35.79
C TRP A 153 7.58 -15.41 34.82
N GLN A 154 7.87 -15.04 33.57
CA GLN A 154 6.96 -15.23 32.46
C GLN A 154 7.74 -15.97 31.38
N SER A 155 7.17 -17.05 30.88
CA SER A 155 7.57 -17.49 29.56
C SER A 155 7.16 -16.36 28.62
N ARG A 156 8.09 -15.89 27.77
CA ARG A 156 7.68 -15.16 26.59
C ARG A 156 6.88 -16.18 25.81
N ALA A 157 5.55 -16.13 25.97
CA ALA A 157 4.69 -17.17 25.48
C ALA A 157 5.06 -17.40 24.03
N THR A 158 5.65 -18.56 23.75
CA THR A 158 5.22 -19.31 22.60
C THR A 158 3.76 -19.52 22.89
N GLU A 159 2.94 -18.55 22.51
CA GLU A 159 1.54 -18.75 22.21
C GLU A 159 1.55 -20.09 21.52
N ALA A 160 0.98 -21.10 22.19
CA ALA A 160 0.79 -22.38 21.56
C ALA A 160 -0.16 -22.06 20.42
N ALA A 161 0.42 -21.71 19.28
CA ALA A 161 -0.25 -21.29 18.09
C ALA A 161 -0.99 -22.52 17.62
N ARG A 162 -2.18 -22.73 18.20
CA ARG A 162 -3.26 -23.29 17.41
C ARG A 162 -3.38 -22.30 16.27
N LYS A 163 -2.76 -22.65 15.14
CA LYS A 163 -2.78 -21.85 13.93
C LYS A 163 -4.23 -21.44 13.74
N ALA A 164 -4.48 -20.14 13.86
CA ALA A 164 -5.82 -19.60 13.71
C ALA A 164 -6.35 -20.11 12.38
N LEU A 165 -7.44 -20.87 12.40
CA LEU A 165 -8.06 -21.33 11.17
C LEU A 165 -8.73 -20.11 10.56
N ILE A 166 -8.14 -19.59 9.49
CA ILE A 166 -8.58 -18.34 8.86
C ILE A 166 -8.94 -18.61 7.42
N THR A 167 -10.14 -18.23 7.02
CA THR A 167 -10.51 -18.19 5.60
C THR A 167 -10.71 -16.74 5.17
N CYS A 168 -10.43 -16.46 3.89
CA CYS A 168 -10.66 -15.16 3.31
C CYS A 168 -11.53 -15.27 2.06
N ASP A 169 -12.58 -14.47 1.98
CA ASP A 169 -13.32 -14.22 0.74
C ASP A 169 -12.88 -12.87 0.17
N THR A 170 -12.38 -12.87 -1.06
CA THR A 170 -11.82 -11.71 -1.74
C THR A 170 -12.77 -11.24 -2.85
N ILE A 171 -13.31 -10.03 -2.75
CA ILE A 171 -14.05 -9.39 -3.83
C ILE A 171 -13.18 -8.28 -4.40
N ALA A 172 -12.73 -8.45 -5.63
CA ALA A 172 -11.87 -7.50 -6.32
C ALA A 172 -12.57 -6.90 -7.55
N THR A 173 -12.31 -5.61 -7.79
CA THR A 173 -12.66 -4.93 -9.03
C THR A 173 -11.40 -4.32 -9.64
N ALA A 174 -11.28 -4.37 -10.97
CA ALA A 174 -10.24 -3.71 -11.74
C ALA A 174 -10.89 -2.80 -12.77
N GLN A 175 -10.76 -1.48 -12.56
CA GLN A 175 -11.22 -0.46 -13.50
C GLN A 175 -10.03 0.01 -14.34
N ILE A 176 -10.05 -0.32 -15.62
CA ILE A 176 -8.99 0.01 -16.57
C ILE A 176 -9.31 1.32 -17.28
N THR A 177 -8.39 2.28 -17.23
CA THR A 177 -8.45 3.54 -17.96
C THR A 177 -7.18 3.71 -18.80
N PRO A 178 -7.10 4.70 -19.72
CA PRO A 178 -5.91 4.86 -20.57
C PRO A 178 -4.60 5.14 -19.82
N THR A 179 -4.66 5.60 -18.57
CA THR A 179 -3.46 6.00 -17.80
C THR A 179 -3.23 5.17 -16.55
N VAL A 180 -4.28 4.53 -16.00
CA VAL A 180 -4.21 3.81 -14.73
C VAL A 180 -5.23 2.68 -14.67
N ILE A 181 -4.84 1.58 -14.03
CA ILE A 181 -5.73 0.51 -13.60
C ILE A 181 -5.95 0.66 -12.11
N LYS A 182 -7.18 0.92 -11.71
CA LYS A 182 -7.57 1.06 -10.30
C LYS A 182 -8.11 -0.27 -9.79
N PHE A 183 -7.57 -0.74 -8.68
CA PHE A 183 -8.01 -1.93 -7.98
C PHE A 183 -8.69 -1.56 -6.67
N VAL A 184 -9.83 -2.18 -6.42
CA VAL A 184 -10.46 -2.21 -5.09
C VAL A 184 -10.55 -3.66 -4.68
N SER A 185 -9.86 -4.03 -3.60
CA SER A 185 -9.84 -5.40 -3.06
C SER A 185 -10.45 -5.42 -1.66
N GLN A 186 -11.63 -6.02 -1.54
CA GLN A 186 -12.30 -6.26 -0.26
C GLN A 186 -11.95 -7.67 0.22
N LEU A 187 -11.26 -7.74 1.34
CA LEU A 187 -10.83 -8.98 2.00
C LEU A 187 -11.71 -9.19 3.23
N ARG A 188 -12.59 -10.18 3.18
CA ARG A 188 -13.39 -10.62 4.32
C ARG A 188 -12.74 -11.83 4.97
N TYR A 189 -12.13 -11.62 6.12
CA TYR A 189 -11.55 -12.68 6.93
C TYR A 189 -12.63 -13.27 7.83
N ASP A 190 -12.71 -14.60 7.89
CA ASP A 190 -13.45 -15.37 8.88
C ASP A 190 -12.44 -16.11 9.78
N ILE A 191 -12.45 -15.79 11.07
CA ILE A 191 -11.50 -16.25 12.09
C ILE A 191 -12.21 -17.28 12.97
N PHE A 192 -11.97 -18.57 12.71
CA PHE A 192 -12.67 -19.64 13.42
C PHE A 192 -12.06 -19.98 14.78
N GLN A 193 -10.76 -19.74 14.96
CA GLN A 193 -10.04 -20.00 16.21
C GLN A 193 -8.98 -18.93 16.46
N GLY A 194 -8.85 -18.47 17.70
CA GLY A 194 -7.89 -17.42 18.09
C GLY A 194 -8.40 -16.00 17.82
N ASN A 195 -7.51 -15.04 18.01
CA ASN A 195 -7.74 -13.63 17.67
C ASN A 195 -6.56 -13.13 16.81
N LEU A 196 -6.80 -12.08 16.03
CA LEU A 196 -5.77 -11.45 15.20
C LEU A 196 -5.58 -10.01 15.62
N SER A 197 -4.36 -9.65 15.99
CA SER A 197 -3.94 -8.27 16.24
C SER A 197 -3.28 -7.62 15.01
N LYS A 198 -2.94 -8.43 13.99
CA LYS A 198 -2.25 -8.00 12.77
C LYS A 198 -2.73 -8.79 11.56
N PHE A 199 -2.85 -8.10 10.43
CA PHE A 199 -3.03 -8.69 9.10
C PHE A 199 -1.81 -8.40 8.21
N SER A 200 -1.47 -9.36 7.35
CA SER A 200 -0.43 -9.20 6.35
C SER A 200 -1.00 -9.48 4.96
N VAL A 201 -0.72 -8.62 3.98
CA VAL A 201 -1.16 -8.77 2.59
C VAL A 201 0.02 -8.53 1.67
N ALA A 202 0.33 -9.47 0.77
CA ALA A 202 1.33 -9.25 -0.26
C ALA A 202 0.71 -8.46 -1.42
N LEU A 203 1.30 -7.32 -1.74
CA LEU A 203 0.89 -6.45 -2.82
C LEU A 203 1.73 -6.74 -4.08
N PRO A 204 1.12 -6.73 -5.28
CA PRO A 204 1.88 -6.80 -6.52
C PRO A 204 2.89 -5.65 -6.63
N ILE A 205 4.10 -5.94 -7.11
CA ILE A 205 5.20 -4.95 -7.18
C ILE A 205 4.88 -3.76 -8.10
N ASN A 206 4.03 -3.98 -9.10
CA ASN A 206 3.56 -2.99 -10.05
C ASN A 206 2.32 -2.21 -9.58
N GLN A 207 1.90 -2.40 -8.32
CA GLN A 207 0.80 -1.67 -7.72
C GLN A 207 1.28 -0.75 -6.61
N ALA A 208 0.85 0.50 -6.65
CA ALA A 208 0.98 1.45 -5.55
C ALA A 208 -0.27 1.40 -4.68
N LEU A 209 -0.13 1.18 -3.38
CA LEU A 209 -1.23 1.25 -2.42
C LEU A 209 -1.58 2.72 -2.16
N THR A 210 -2.82 3.11 -2.43
CA THR A 210 -3.29 4.50 -2.28
C THR A 210 -4.13 4.70 -1.02
N ARG A 211 -4.84 3.65 -0.56
CA ARG A 211 -5.69 3.73 0.62
C ARG A 211 -5.92 2.36 1.27
N VAL A 212 -5.98 2.36 2.60
CA VAL A 212 -6.35 1.21 3.42
C VAL A 212 -7.55 1.60 4.27
N GLU A 213 -8.61 0.81 4.26
CA GLU A 213 -9.80 1.01 5.09
C GLU A 213 -10.12 -0.26 5.88
N GLY A 214 -10.39 -0.10 7.17
CA GLY A 214 -10.79 -1.16 8.08
C GLY A 214 -11.08 -0.60 9.46
N GLU A 215 -11.83 -1.35 10.28
CA GLU A 215 -12.20 -0.93 11.62
C GLU A 215 -11.02 -1.07 12.59
N GLN A 216 -10.88 -0.16 13.56
CA GLN A 216 -9.87 -0.25 14.62
C GLN A 216 -8.42 -0.41 14.11
N ILE A 217 -8.08 0.10 12.93
CA ILE A 217 -6.68 0.15 12.48
C ILE A 217 -5.91 1.13 13.35
N ARG A 218 -4.86 0.64 14.02
CA ARG A 218 -3.92 1.47 14.80
C ARG A 218 -2.88 2.09 13.88
N ASP A 219 -2.27 1.24 13.05
CA ASP A 219 -1.21 1.64 12.13
C ASP A 219 -1.15 0.67 10.95
N TRP A 220 -0.55 1.09 9.85
CA TRP A 220 -0.24 0.24 8.72
C TRP A 220 1.02 0.72 8.01
N HIS A 221 1.78 -0.22 7.47
CA HIS A 221 2.99 0.08 6.70
C HIS A 221 3.22 -0.94 5.61
N VAL A 222 3.90 -0.53 4.54
CA VAL A 222 4.35 -1.42 3.48
C VAL A 222 5.86 -1.60 3.61
N SER A 223 6.32 -2.84 3.67
CA SER A 223 7.74 -3.19 3.61
C SER A 223 8.04 -3.95 2.33
N VAL A 224 9.23 -3.76 1.77
CA VAL A 224 9.72 -4.55 0.64
C VAL A 224 10.60 -5.67 1.19
N ALA A 225 10.24 -6.91 0.89
CA ALA A 225 10.99 -8.10 1.29
C ALA A 225 11.41 -8.91 0.07
N GLN A 226 12.50 -9.66 0.17
CA GLN A 226 12.85 -10.64 -0.87
C GLN A 226 11.99 -11.90 -0.70
N ALA A 227 11.45 -12.43 -1.82
CA ALA A 227 10.55 -13.58 -1.86
C ALA A 227 11.05 -14.84 -1.12
N SER A 228 12.35 -14.95 -0.89
CA SER A 228 13.00 -16.06 -0.16
C SER A 228 12.69 -16.13 1.34
N SER A 229 11.87 -15.22 1.89
CA SER A 229 11.53 -15.13 3.32
C SER A 229 10.13 -15.65 3.71
N LEU A 230 9.35 -16.17 2.75
CA LEU A 230 8.05 -16.83 3.02
C LEU A 230 8.25 -18.32 3.37
N PRO A 231 7.48 -18.90 4.32
CA PRO A 231 7.52 -20.34 4.57
C PRO A 231 7.15 -21.13 3.31
N PRO A 232 7.85 -22.22 2.97
CA PRO A 232 7.53 -23.01 1.79
C PRO A 232 6.15 -23.65 1.95
N THR A 233 5.21 -23.29 1.08
CA THR A 233 4.01 -24.09 0.85
C THR A 233 4.43 -25.35 0.09
N LYS A 234 4.63 -26.45 0.82
CA LYS A 234 4.70 -27.87 0.40
C LYS A 234 5.51 -28.19 -0.87
N PRO A 235 6.52 -29.10 -0.82
CA PRO A 235 7.37 -29.37 -1.97
C PRO A 235 6.57 -29.95 -3.15
N ALA A 236 6.64 -29.28 -4.30
CA ALA A 236 6.22 -29.83 -5.58
C ALA A 236 7.27 -30.86 -6.03
N SER A 237 6.80 -32.07 -6.32
CA SER A 237 7.58 -33.15 -6.89
C SER A 237 7.81 -32.91 -8.38
N ASP A 238 8.83 -32.15 -8.77
CA ASP A 238 9.46 -32.27 -10.09
C ASP A 238 10.85 -31.59 -10.13
N PRO A 239 11.96 -32.28 -10.47
CA PRO A 239 13.31 -31.70 -10.37
C PRO A 239 13.78 -30.87 -11.58
N SER A 240 12.90 -30.53 -12.52
CA SER A 240 13.31 -30.01 -13.84
C SER A 240 12.88 -28.56 -14.07
N ALA A 241 13.38 -27.62 -13.27
CA ALA A 241 13.35 -26.20 -13.59
C ALA A 241 14.45 -25.45 -12.83
N VAL A 242 15.70 -25.55 -13.30
CA VAL A 242 16.74 -24.59 -12.94
C VAL A 242 16.49 -23.33 -13.75
N GLY A 243 15.63 -22.47 -13.22
CA GLY A 243 15.48 -21.08 -13.66
C GLY A 243 16.25 -20.19 -12.71
N THR A 244 17.12 -19.34 -13.26
CA THR A 244 17.82 -18.26 -12.56
C THR A 244 16.83 -17.35 -11.83
N GLY A 245 16.62 -17.59 -10.54
CA GLY A 245 15.76 -16.78 -9.68
C GLY A 245 16.49 -15.53 -9.20
N SER A 246 16.37 -14.43 -9.94
CA SER A 246 16.45 -13.10 -9.34
C SER A 246 15.39 -13.04 -8.25
N GLY A 247 15.78 -12.81 -6.99
CA GLY A 247 14.83 -12.71 -5.88
C GLY A 247 13.79 -11.65 -6.20
N SER A 248 12.55 -12.07 -6.47
CA SER A 248 11.46 -11.14 -6.72
C SER A 248 11.19 -10.37 -5.45
N GLU A 249 11.29 -9.05 -5.52
CA GLU A 249 10.86 -8.17 -4.44
C GLU A 249 9.35 -8.28 -4.29
N ILE A 250 8.88 -8.52 -3.06
CA ILE A 250 7.47 -8.58 -2.70
C ILE A 250 7.21 -7.44 -1.74
N GLN A 251 6.20 -6.64 -2.05
CA GLN A 251 5.68 -5.64 -1.12
C GLN A 251 4.73 -6.33 -0.13
N ILE A 252 4.96 -6.17 1.18
CA ILE A 252 4.11 -6.71 2.24
C ILE A 252 3.47 -5.54 2.99
N LEU A 253 2.16 -5.39 2.86
CA LEU A 253 1.35 -4.55 3.72
C LEU A 253 1.13 -5.24 5.06
N THR A 254 1.56 -4.61 6.14
CA THR A 254 1.20 -4.97 7.53
C THR A 254 0.14 -3.99 8.03
N VAL A 255 -0.97 -4.50 8.55
CA VAL A 255 -2.02 -3.72 9.21
C VAL A 255 -2.12 -4.16 10.67
N GLU A 256 -1.92 -3.24 11.61
CA GLU A 256 -2.01 -3.50 13.06
C GLU A 256 -3.30 -2.92 13.63
N LEU A 257 -3.97 -3.71 14.47
CA LEU A 257 -5.23 -3.30 15.09
C LEU A 257 -5.03 -2.72 16.50
N ILE A 258 -5.95 -1.84 16.90
CA ILE A 258 -6.02 -1.29 18.26
C ILE A 258 -6.35 -2.40 19.26
N LYS A 259 -7.26 -3.31 18.88
CA LYS A 259 -7.66 -4.48 19.68
C LYS A 259 -7.62 -5.72 18.80
N PRO A 260 -7.22 -6.89 19.33
CA PRO A 260 -7.35 -8.15 18.61
C PRO A 260 -8.81 -8.39 18.21
N VAL A 261 -9.02 -8.85 16.98
CA VAL A 261 -10.35 -9.17 16.44
C VAL A 261 -10.59 -10.68 16.41
N GLU A 262 -11.85 -11.07 16.63
CA GLU A 262 -12.34 -12.45 16.59
C GLU A 262 -13.50 -12.55 15.59
N LYS A 263 -13.82 -13.77 15.15
CA LYS A 263 -14.93 -14.12 14.24
C LYS A 263 -14.79 -13.61 12.80
N SER A 264 -14.75 -12.30 12.58
CA SER A 264 -14.68 -11.73 11.24
C SER A 264 -14.04 -10.36 11.20
N TYR A 265 -13.36 -10.04 10.10
CA TYR A 265 -12.80 -8.71 9.86
C TYR A 265 -12.87 -8.32 8.38
N HIS A 266 -13.17 -7.06 8.11
CA HIS A 266 -13.26 -6.51 6.75
C HIS A 266 -12.11 -5.53 6.52
N LEU A 267 -11.28 -5.82 5.53
CA LEU A 267 -10.19 -4.95 5.08
C LEU A 267 -10.42 -4.58 3.62
N THR A 268 -10.45 -3.29 3.30
CA THR A 268 -10.54 -2.81 1.92
C THR A 268 -9.25 -2.11 1.53
N LEU A 269 -8.68 -2.54 0.40
CA LEU A 269 -7.45 -2.01 -0.17
C LEU A 269 -7.75 -1.31 -1.48
N TYR A 270 -7.19 -0.13 -1.66
CA TYR A 270 -7.20 0.62 -2.90
C TYR A 270 -5.77 0.68 -3.41
N SER A 271 -5.54 0.17 -4.61
CA SER A 271 -4.24 0.20 -5.26
C SER A 271 -4.36 0.58 -6.73
N GLU A 272 -3.28 1.11 -7.29
CA GLU A 272 -3.23 1.60 -8.66
C GLU A 272 -2.01 1.03 -9.38
N GLN A 273 -2.19 0.64 -10.64
CA GLN A 273 -1.12 0.26 -11.55
C GLN A 273 -1.11 1.25 -12.72
N THR A 274 0.03 1.89 -12.98
CA THR A 274 0.17 2.83 -14.10
C THR A 274 0.13 2.09 -15.44
N VAL A 275 -0.51 2.71 -16.44
CA VAL A 275 -0.47 2.28 -17.84
C VAL A 275 0.36 3.30 -18.61
N GLU A 276 1.59 2.95 -18.95
CA GLU A 276 2.54 3.90 -19.56
C GLU A 276 2.39 3.98 -21.08
N ASN A 277 2.24 2.84 -21.75
CA ASN A 277 2.23 2.75 -23.20
C ASN A 277 1.00 1.98 -23.67
N LEU A 278 0.39 2.43 -24.76
CA LEU A 278 -0.72 1.72 -25.41
C LEU A 278 -0.45 1.58 -26.92
N PRO A 279 -0.70 0.40 -27.52
CA PRO A 279 -1.23 -0.81 -26.90
C PRO A 279 -0.22 -1.51 -25.97
N SER A 280 -0.70 -2.18 -24.91
CA SER A 280 0.13 -2.94 -23.96
C SER A 280 -0.42 -4.34 -23.71
N ARG A 281 0.43 -5.18 -23.12
CA ARG A 281 0.04 -6.43 -22.48
C ARG A 281 0.36 -6.31 -21.00
N ASP A 282 -0.64 -6.54 -20.16
CA ASP A 282 -0.53 -6.39 -18.72
C ASP A 282 -1.07 -7.63 -18.01
N GLN A 283 -0.60 -7.86 -16.79
CA GLN A 283 -1.09 -8.94 -15.94
C GLN A 283 -1.83 -8.34 -14.75
N LEU A 284 -3.14 -8.56 -14.69
CA LEU A 284 -3.95 -8.14 -13.55
C LEU A 284 -3.75 -9.16 -12.43
N THR A 285 -3.03 -8.71 -11.40
CA THR A 285 -2.72 -9.48 -10.20
C THR A 285 -3.43 -8.85 -9.01
N LEU A 286 -3.89 -9.68 -8.07
CA LEU A 286 -4.63 -9.21 -6.90
C LEU A 286 -3.76 -9.25 -5.65
N PRO A 287 -3.89 -8.27 -4.74
CA PRO A 287 -3.37 -8.36 -3.38
C PRO A 287 -3.68 -9.73 -2.75
N GLN A 288 -2.68 -10.34 -2.13
CA GLN A 288 -2.76 -11.68 -1.56
C GLN A 288 -2.79 -11.64 -0.03
N PRO A 289 -3.91 -12.01 0.63
CA PRO A 289 -3.93 -12.17 2.07
C PRO A 289 -2.94 -13.26 2.50
N GLN A 290 -2.14 -12.99 3.52
CA GLN A 290 -1.14 -13.91 4.06
C GLN A 290 -1.65 -14.58 5.34
N GLY A 291 -1.17 -15.80 5.61
CA GLY A 291 -1.54 -16.54 6.82
C GLY A 291 -2.95 -17.15 6.80
N VAL A 292 -3.66 -17.08 5.67
CA VAL A 292 -4.98 -17.71 5.48
C VAL A 292 -4.84 -19.18 5.08
N ASP A 293 -5.73 -20.04 5.56
CA ASP A 293 -5.77 -21.46 5.20
C ASP A 293 -6.54 -21.71 3.90
N ARG A 294 -7.49 -20.84 3.58
CA ARG A 294 -8.25 -20.88 2.33
C ARG A 294 -8.61 -19.48 1.87
N GLU A 295 -8.40 -19.22 0.59
CA GLU A 295 -8.88 -18.02 -0.08
C GLU A 295 -9.82 -18.42 -1.22
N THR A 296 -10.99 -17.80 -1.27
CA THR A 296 -11.86 -17.82 -2.45
C THR A 296 -12.20 -16.40 -2.83
N GLY A 297 -12.66 -16.19 -4.06
CA GLY A 297 -13.04 -14.84 -4.42
C GLY A 297 -13.49 -14.66 -5.85
N SER A 298 -13.73 -13.40 -6.20
CA SER A 298 -14.10 -12.97 -7.55
C SER A 298 -13.38 -11.70 -7.97
N LEU A 299 -13.15 -11.58 -9.27
CA LEU A 299 -12.60 -10.41 -9.93
C LEU A 299 -13.57 -9.93 -10.99
N ALA A 300 -14.08 -8.70 -10.88
CA ALA A 300 -14.78 -8.03 -11.96
C ALA A 300 -13.85 -7.06 -12.68
N VAL A 301 -13.86 -7.08 -14.01
CA VAL A 301 -13.05 -6.21 -14.86
C VAL A 301 -13.97 -5.29 -15.62
N SER A 302 -13.72 -4.00 -15.55
CA SER A 302 -14.42 -2.95 -16.28
C SER A 302 -13.40 -2.01 -16.91
N ALA A 303 -13.80 -1.29 -17.94
CA ALA A 303 -12.92 -0.36 -18.61
C ALA A 303 -13.64 0.89 -19.08
N GLU A 304 -12.92 2.00 -19.13
CA GLU A 304 -13.36 3.27 -19.69
C GLU A 304 -12.37 3.69 -20.79
N ASP A 305 -12.89 4.02 -21.98
CA ASP A 305 -12.10 4.45 -23.15
C ASP A 305 -11.02 3.46 -23.61
N MET A 306 -11.21 2.19 -23.25
CA MET A 306 -10.25 1.11 -23.43
C MET A 306 -10.95 -0.14 -23.96
N LEU A 307 -10.31 -0.78 -24.94
CA LEU A 307 -10.61 -2.14 -25.36
C LEU A 307 -9.70 -3.09 -24.55
N VAL A 308 -10.31 -4.12 -23.97
CA VAL A 308 -9.64 -5.13 -23.16
C VAL A 308 -9.88 -6.51 -23.78
N GLU A 309 -8.81 -7.16 -24.22
CA GLU A 309 -8.83 -8.54 -24.73
C GLU A 309 -8.18 -9.45 -23.68
N THR A 310 -8.86 -10.52 -23.24
CA THR A 310 -8.26 -11.51 -22.34
C THR A 310 -7.34 -12.44 -23.13
N GLU A 311 -6.06 -12.51 -22.74
CA GLU A 311 -5.06 -13.40 -23.35
C GLU A 311 -4.85 -14.69 -22.54
N SER A 312 -4.94 -14.63 -21.21
CA SER A 312 -4.78 -15.79 -20.32
C SER A 312 -5.53 -15.62 -19.00
N SER A 313 -5.96 -16.72 -18.37
CA SER A 313 -6.79 -16.69 -17.15
C SER A 313 -6.41 -17.79 -16.15
N THR A 314 -5.14 -17.85 -15.76
CA THR A 314 -4.61 -18.86 -14.82
C THR A 314 -5.33 -18.80 -13.47
N GLY A 315 -5.84 -19.94 -12.99
CA GLY A 315 -6.53 -20.04 -11.71
C GLY A 315 -7.90 -19.35 -11.64
N LEU A 316 -8.38 -18.80 -12.77
CA LEU A 316 -9.61 -18.02 -12.87
C LEU A 316 -10.63 -18.75 -13.74
N ARG A 317 -11.86 -18.91 -13.24
CA ARG A 317 -13.00 -19.39 -14.01
C ARG A 317 -13.91 -18.23 -14.32
N GLN A 318 -14.16 -17.96 -15.60
CA GLN A 318 -15.09 -16.92 -16.01
C GLN A 318 -16.51 -17.22 -15.52
N ILE A 319 -17.23 -16.18 -15.12
CA ILE A 319 -18.62 -16.19 -14.67
C ILE A 319 -19.39 -15.04 -15.35
N ASN A 320 -20.69 -14.97 -15.14
CA ASN A 320 -21.50 -13.87 -15.65
C ASN A 320 -21.02 -12.54 -15.07
N ALA A 321 -20.73 -11.58 -15.96
CA ALA A 321 -20.32 -10.25 -15.57
C ALA A 321 -21.51 -9.48 -14.95
N PRO A 322 -21.33 -8.81 -13.82
CA PRO A 322 -22.34 -7.89 -13.30
C PRO A 322 -22.51 -6.68 -14.25
N GLY A 323 -23.59 -5.92 -14.09
CA GLY A 323 -23.83 -4.73 -14.90
C GLY A 323 -22.66 -3.74 -14.84
N GLY A 324 -22.19 -3.30 -16.01
CA GLY A 324 -21.05 -2.38 -16.14
C GLY A 324 -19.67 -3.05 -16.18
N ALA A 325 -19.56 -4.35 -15.89
CA ALA A 325 -18.31 -5.10 -16.07
C ALA A 325 -18.23 -5.70 -17.48
N LEU A 326 -17.02 -5.70 -18.06
CA LEU A 326 -16.70 -6.38 -19.31
C LEU A 326 -16.58 -7.89 -19.11
N ALA A 327 -16.01 -8.31 -17.98
CA ALA A 327 -15.84 -9.70 -17.62
C ALA A 327 -15.84 -9.87 -16.11
N ALA A 328 -16.21 -11.06 -15.65
CA ALA A 328 -16.04 -11.45 -14.25
C ALA A 328 -15.49 -12.86 -14.14
N TYR A 329 -14.72 -13.09 -13.08
CA TYR A 329 -14.04 -14.35 -12.81
C TYR A 329 -14.22 -14.76 -11.37
N ARG A 330 -14.19 -16.05 -11.11
CA ARG A 330 -14.18 -16.66 -9.78
C ARG A 330 -12.93 -17.51 -9.62
N PHE A 331 -12.35 -17.49 -8.42
CA PHE A 331 -11.23 -18.34 -8.05
C PHE A 331 -11.47 -19.01 -6.69
N TYR A 332 -10.75 -20.10 -6.46
CA TYR A 332 -10.88 -20.93 -5.25
C TYR A 332 -9.53 -21.20 -4.56
N GLY A 333 -8.49 -20.45 -4.96
CA GLY A 333 -7.14 -20.56 -4.46
C GLY A 333 -6.16 -19.82 -5.38
N ARG A 334 -4.87 -19.86 -5.03
CA ARG A 334 -3.76 -19.28 -5.79
C ARG A 334 -2.83 -20.37 -6.33
N PRO A 335 -2.03 -20.12 -7.39
CA PRO A 335 -1.82 -18.85 -8.08
C PRO A 335 -3.02 -18.44 -8.97
N LEU A 336 -3.24 -17.14 -9.10
CA LEU A 336 -4.23 -16.55 -10.02
C LEU A 336 -3.59 -15.40 -10.80
N ALA A 337 -3.92 -15.29 -12.08
CA ALA A 337 -3.41 -14.26 -12.97
C ALA A 337 -4.33 -14.08 -14.18
N LEU A 338 -4.69 -12.84 -14.49
CA LEU A 338 -5.44 -12.50 -15.71
C LEU A 338 -4.54 -11.69 -16.64
N GLY A 339 -4.08 -12.31 -17.72
CA GLY A 339 -3.34 -11.63 -18.78
C GLY A 339 -4.30 -10.90 -19.70
N VAL A 340 -4.09 -9.61 -19.92
CA VAL A 340 -4.93 -8.75 -20.74
C VAL A 340 -4.09 -7.99 -21.77
N LYS A 341 -4.66 -7.79 -22.94
CA LYS A 341 -4.15 -6.89 -23.97
C LYS A 341 -5.04 -5.65 -24.03
N LEU A 342 -4.40 -4.50 -23.90
CA LEU A 342 -5.06 -3.21 -23.73
C LEU A 342 -4.85 -2.35 -24.98
N ARG A 343 -5.94 -1.73 -25.47
CA ARG A 343 -5.88 -0.75 -26.56
C ARG A 343 -6.77 0.45 -26.23
N ARG A 344 -6.32 1.66 -26.55
CA ARG A 344 -7.14 2.85 -26.42
C ARG A 344 -8.24 2.87 -27.48
N ILE A 345 -9.43 3.28 -27.09
CA ILE A 345 -10.51 3.64 -28.02
C ILE A 345 -10.30 5.11 -28.40
N GLU A 346 -10.13 5.38 -29.69
CA GLU A 346 -10.02 6.77 -30.17
C GLU A 346 -11.39 7.47 -30.12
N PRO A 347 -11.47 8.70 -29.58
CA PRO A 347 -12.70 9.47 -29.57
C PRO A 347 -13.06 9.88 -31.00
N VAL A 348 -14.36 9.95 -31.29
CA VAL A 348 -14.88 10.51 -32.54
C VAL A 348 -15.60 11.80 -32.20
N ILE A 349 -15.09 12.92 -32.71
CA ILE A 349 -15.65 14.25 -32.44
C ILE A 349 -16.35 14.73 -33.71
N ASN A 350 -17.65 14.96 -33.61
CA ASN A 350 -18.43 15.64 -34.65
C ASN A 350 -18.74 17.06 -34.18
N VAL A 351 -18.65 18.03 -35.08
CA VAL A 351 -18.78 19.45 -34.73
C VAL A 351 -19.80 20.10 -35.65
N ALA A 352 -20.77 20.80 -35.07
CA ALA A 352 -21.60 21.77 -35.78
C ALA A 352 -21.31 23.17 -35.23
N ALA A 353 -20.92 24.09 -36.10
CA ALA A 353 -20.58 25.46 -35.73
C ALA A 353 -21.61 26.46 -36.24
N ARG A 354 -21.94 27.45 -35.42
CA ARG A 354 -22.59 28.68 -35.84
C ARG A 354 -21.60 29.82 -35.62
N VAL A 355 -21.18 30.46 -36.71
CA VAL A 355 -20.17 31.52 -36.70
C VAL A 355 -20.81 32.84 -37.07
N THR A 356 -20.73 33.85 -36.22
CA THR A 356 -21.19 35.21 -36.52
C THR A 356 -20.00 36.14 -36.54
N ALA A 357 -19.73 36.77 -37.69
CA ALA A 357 -18.74 37.82 -37.83
C ALA A 357 -19.42 39.18 -37.91
N ARG A 358 -18.96 40.14 -37.11
CA ARG A 358 -19.46 41.51 -37.09
C ARG A 358 -18.32 42.49 -37.34
N LEU A 359 -18.39 43.19 -38.47
CA LEU A 359 -17.45 44.27 -38.79
C LEU A 359 -17.92 45.57 -38.13
N GLU A 360 -17.11 46.10 -37.23
CA GLU A 360 -17.27 47.43 -36.63
C GLU A 360 -16.23 48.40 -37.22
N GLU A 361 -16.26 49.67 -36.79
CA GLU A 361 -15.38 50.71 -37.32
C GLU A 361 -13.89 50.44 -37.01
N ALA A 362 -13.60 49.93 -35.80
CA ALA A 362 -12.23 49.73 -35.32
C ALA A 362 -11.87 48.27 -35.02
N ARG A 363 -12.78 47.32 -35.23
CA ARG A 363 -12.54 45.89 -34.98
C ARG A 363 -13.47 44.98 -35.76
N LEU A 364 -13.04 43.73 -35.91
CA LEU A 364 -13.85 42.61 -36.37
C LEU A 364 -14.05 41.65 -35.21
N LEU A 365 -15.31 41.47 -34.83
CA LEU A 365 -15.71 40.53 -33.78
C LEU A 365 -16.22 39.24 -34.41
N VAL A 366 -15.71 38.09 -34.00
CA VAL A 366 -16.19 36.79 -34.47
C VAL A 366 -16.56 35.92 -33.28
N THR A 367 -17.80 35.44 -33.27
CA THR A 367 -18.31 34.50 -32.27
C THR A 367 -18.51 33.14 -32.90
N HIS A 368 -18.02 32.09 -32.25
CA HIS A 368 -18.22 30.70 -32.65
C HIS A 368 -19.00 29.99 -31.55
N ALA A 369 -20.27 29.67 -31.83
CA ALA A 369 -21.05 28.74 -31.03
C ALA A 369 -20.88 27.34 -31.62
N LEU A 370 -20.20 26.45 -30.90
CA LEU A 370 -19.85 25.10 -31.31
C LEU A 370 -20.67 24.09 -30.53
N THR A 371 -21.31 23.17 -31.23
CA THR A 371 -21.89 21.94 -30.66
C THR A 371 -20.99 20.77 -31.02
N LEU A 372 -20.28 20.25 -30.03
CA LEU A 372 -19.51 19.02 -30.12
C LEU A 372 -20.45 17.85 -29.85
N ASN A 373 -20.29 16.75 -30.59
CA ASN A 373 -20.85 15.46 -30.24
C ASN A 373 -19.69 14.45 -30.19
N VAL A 374 -19.34 14.03 -28.98
CA VAL A 374 -18.20 13.14 -28.69
C VAL A 374 -18.70 11.71 -28.54
N GLU A 375 -18.21 10.83 -29.40
CA GLU A 375 -18.64 9.43 -29.48
C GLU A 375 -17.48 8.46 -29.24
N LYS A 376 -17.84 7.21 -28.92
CA LYS A 376 -16.95 6.06 -28.65
C LYS A 376 -16.06 6.17 -27.41
N ALA A 377 -15.31 7.26 -27.27
CA ALA A 377 -14.46 7.51 -26.11
C ALA A 377 -14.58 8.96 -25.66
N GLY A 378 -14.43 9.19 -24.36
CA GLY A 378 -14.54 10.51 -23.77
C GLY A 378 -13.27 11.34 -23.97
N ILE A 379 -13.45 12.66 -23.91
CA ILE A 379 -12.34 13.62 -23.94
C ILE A 379 -12.34 14.48 -22.68
N TYR A 380 -11.15 14.91 -22.26
CA TYR A 380 -10.96 15.88 -21.17
C TYR A 380 -10.48 17.24 -21.68
N SER A 381 -10.11 17.31 -22.96
CA SER A 381 -9.71 18.55 -23.60
C SER A 381 -10.01 18.51 -25.08
N VAL A 382 -10.19 19.67 -25.70
CA VAL A 382 -10.24 19.83 -27.15
C VAL A 382 -9.24 20.89 -27.59
N GLU A 383 -8.49 20.61 -28.66
CA GLU A 383 -7.54 21.54 -29.25
C GLU A 383 -8.17 22.19 -30.48
N LEU A 384 -8.18 23.52 -30.52
CA LEU A 384 -8.63 24.31 -31.66
C LEU A 384 -7.46 25.06 -32.28
N SER A 385 -7.56 25.37 -33.57
CA SER A 385 -6.64 26.29 -34.26
C SER A 385 -7.26 27.69 -34.31
N PRO A 386 -6.73 28.68 -33.56
CA PRO A 386 -7.15 30.07 -33.67
C PRO A 386 -6.94 30.62 -35.08
N LEU A 387 -7.70 31.66 -35.41
CA LEU A 387 -7.56 32.36 -36.69
C LEU A 387 -6.35 33.30 -36.64
N GLU A 388 -5.62 33.41 -37.75
CA GLU A 388 -4.54 34.39 -37.88
C GLU A 388 -5.06 35.81 -37.67
N ASN A 389 -4.28 36.65 -36.98
CA ASN A 389 -4.62 38.04 -36.65
C ASN A 389 -5.80 38.23 -35.68
N PHE A 390 -6.38 37.16 -35.14
CA PHE A 390 -7.38 37.24 -34.08
C PHE A 390 -6.77 36.93 -32.71
N THR A 391 -7.27 37.62 -31.70
CA THR A 391 -7.06 37.28 -30.29
C THR A 391 -8.29 36.58 -29.77
N VAL A 392 -8.12 35.44 -29.10
CA VAL A 392 -9.20 34.78 -28.37
C VAL A 392 -9.43 35.58 -27.09
N THR A 393 -10.61 36.20 -26.97
CA THR A 393 -10.94 37.06 -25.83
C THR A 393 -11.74 36.33 -24.76
N ASP A 394 -12.53 35.32 -25.16
CA ASP A 394 -13.34 34.55 -24.23
C ASP A 394 -13.60 33.14 -24.77
N VAL A 395 -13.71 32.17 -23.84
CA VAL A 395 -14.13 30.80 -24.11
C VAL A 395 -15.01 30.37 -22.94
N ARG A 396 -16.26 30.03 -23.24
CA ARG A 396 -17.24 29.54 -22.27
C ARG A 396 -17.92 28.30 -22.80
N GLY A 397 -18.62 27.59 -21.94
CA GLY A 397 -19.36 26.41 -22.34
C GLY A 397 -19.59 25.45 -21.19
N ASP A 398 -20.33 24.39 -21.47
CA ASP A 398 -20.73 23.42 -20.46
C ASP A 398 -19.52 22.65 -19.92
N GLY A 399 -19.19 22.83 -18.63
CA GLY A 399 -18.11 22.10 -17.96
C GLY A 399 -16.69 22.46 -18.43
N VAL A 400 -16.51 23.63 -19.06
CA VAL A 400 -15.18 24.21 -19.29
C VAL A 400 -14.55 24.55 -17.93
N GLU A 401 -13.32 24.07 -17.70
CA GLU A 401 -12.54 24.37 -16.49
C GLU A 401 -11.60 25.56 -16.74
N ASP A 402 -10.75 25.44 -17.76
CA ASP A 402 -9.85 26.51 -18.20
C ASP A 402 -9.58 26.42 -19.71
N TRP A 403 -8.92 27.45 -20.23
CA TRP A 403 -8.42 27.45 -21.60
C TRP A 403 -7.08 28.18 -21.71
N LYS A 404 -6.23 27.75 -22.65
CA LYS A 404 -4.89 28.28 -22.86
C LYS A 404 -4.61 28.43 -24.35
N ALA A 405 -4.27 29.63 -24.78
CA ALA A 405 -3.77 29.90 -26.12
C ALA A 405 -2.23 29.94 -26.11
N ARG A 406 -1.57 29.00 -26.80
CA ARG A 406 -0.10 28.95 -26.98
C ARG A 406 0.26 28.36 -28.35
N ASP A 407 1.34 28.84 -28.96
CA ASP A 407 1.93 28.28 -30.19
C ASP A 407 0.93 28.08 -31.35
N GLY A 408 -0.01 29.01 -31.52
CA GLY A 408 -1.03 28.92 -32.58
C GLY A 408 -2.09 27.83 -32.33
N LYS A 409 -2.26 27.43 -31.06
CA LYS A 409 -3.28 26.47 -30.61
C LYS A 409 -4.06 27.05 -29.44
N LEU A 410 -5.32 26.68 -29.36
CA LEU A 410 -6.19 26.94 -28.22
C LEU A 410 -6.57 25.58 -27.61
N LEU A 411 -6.06 25.30 -26.42
CA LEU A 411 -6.46 24.13 -25.64
C LEU A 411 -7.58 24.53 -24.69
N VAL A 412 -8.72 23.86 -24.77
CA VAL A 412 -9.84 24.02 -23.85
C VAL A 412 -9.93 22.75 -23.01
N ASN A 413 -9.82 22.88 -21.69
CA ASN A 413 -9.90 21.75 -20.76
C ASN A 413 -11.28 21.69 -20.10
N PHE A 414 -11.76 20.48 -19.88
CA PHE A 414 -13.04 20.21 -19.22
C PHE A 414 -12.81 19.70 -17.81
N ALA A 415 -13.65 20.14 -16.87
CA ALA A 415 -13.58 19.74 -15.46
C ALA A 415 -13.88 18.24 -15.24
N SER A 416 -14.54 17.60 -16.21
CA SER A 416 -14.91 16.19 -16.17
C SER A 416 -14.90 15.60 -17.57
N ARG A 417 -14.80 14.27 -17.66
CA ARG A 417 -14.90 13.52 -18.91
C ARG A 417 -16.14 13.91 -19.72
N VAL A 418 -15.95 14.29 -20.98
CA VAL A 418 -17.03 14.62 -21.92
C VAL A 418 -17.26 13.46 -22.89
N LEU A 419 -18.48 12.91 -22.88
CA LEU A 419 -19.01 11.97 -23.86
C LEU A 419 -20.45 12.39 -24.18
N GLY A 420 -20.81 12.44 -25.46
CA GLY A 420 -22.07 13.00 -25.95
C GLY A 420 -21.97 14.48 -26.33
N GLU A 421 -23.10 15.19 -26.29
CA GLU A 421 -23.20 16.59 -26.71
C GLU A 421 -22.51 17.55 -25.73
N ARG A 422 -21.79 18.54 -26.27
CA ARG A 422 -21.22 19.65 -25.51
C ARG A 422 -21.20 20.95 -26.27
N LYS A 423 -21.64 22.03 -25.61
CA LYS A 423 -21.67 23.38 -26.20
C LYS A 423 -20.49 24.21 -25.73
N LEU A 424 -19.84 24.89 -26.67
CA LEU A 424 -18.77 25.84 -26.44
C LEU A 424 -19.07 27.14 -27.19
N ASP A 425 -18.88 28.27 -26.53
CA ASP A 425 -18.98 29.60 -27.12
C ASP A 425 -17.61 30.27 -27.03
N LEU A 426 -17.08 30.69 -28.18
CA LEU A 426 -15.79 31.34 -28.29
C LEU A 426 -15.95 32.73 -28.89
N GLN A 427 -15.24 33.71 -28.33
CA GLN A 427 -15.21 35.07 -28.83
C GLN A 427 -13.78 35.41 -29.27
N LEU A 428 -13.67 35.88 -30.50
CA LEU A 428 -12.42 36.28 -31.14
C LEU A 428 -12.54 37.73 -31.58
N GLU A 429 -11.47 38.49 -31.39
CA GLU A 429 -11.39 39.89 -31.81
C GLU A 429 -10.14 40.13 -32.65
N GLN A 430 -10.33 40.81 -33.78
CA GLN A 430 -9.24 41.39 -34.56
C GLN A 430 -9.37 42.91 -34.50
N ALA A 431 -8.41 43.57 -33.86
CA ALA A 431 -8.32 45.03 -33.89
C ALA A 431 -7.92 45.53 -35.28
N LEU A 432 -8.60 46.55 -35.78
CA LEU A 432 -8.37 47.13 -37.11
C LEU A 432 -7.75 48.53 -36.94
N LYS A 433 -6.52 48.70 -37.43
CA LYS A 433 -5.81 50.00 -37.37
C LYS A 433 -6.36 51.00 -38.38
N THR A 434 -6.90 50.49 -39.49
CA THR A 434 -7.56 51.24 -40.56
C THR A 434 -8.74 50.42 -41.05
N PHE A 435 -9.76 51.07 -41.58
CA PHE A 435 -10.92 50.39 -42.10
C PHE A 435 -10.54 49.47 -43.28
N PRO A 436 -10.80 48.16 -43.21
CA PRO A 436 -10.33 47.20 -44.22
C PRO A 436 -11.23 47.19 -45.46
N ASN A 437 -10.61 47.03 -46.63
CA ASN A 437 -11.36 46.80 -47.88
C ASN A 437 -11.85 45.36 -48.02
N GLN A 438 -11.27 44.41 -47.27
CA GLN A 438 -11.64 43.00 -47.27
C GLN A 438 -11.43 42.42 -45.86
N ILE A 439 -12.35 41.54 -45.45
CA ILE A 439 -12.23 40.75 -44.22
C ILE A 439 -12.23 39.27 -44.56
N ALA A 440 -11.51 38.48 -43.77
CA ALA A 440 -11.50 37.02 -43.88
C ALA A 440 -12.10 36.42 -42.62
N VAL A 441 -13.07 35.52 -42.79
CA VAL A 441 -13.75 34.83 -41.69
C VAL A 441 -13.79 33.35 -42.01
N SER A 442 -13.42 32.53 -41.04
CA SER A 442 -13.52 31.08 -41.15
C SER A 442 -13.96 30.43 -39.83
N PRO A 443 -14.59 29.25 -39.89
CA PRO A 443 -14.86 28.46 -38.69
C PRO A 443 -13.55 28.02 -38.03
N LEU A 444 -13.48 28.05 -36.69
CA LEU A 444 -12.36 27.47 -35.95
C LEU A 444 -12.25 25.98 -36.24
N ARG A 445 -11.03 25.50 -36.45
CA ARG A 445 -10.78 24.07 -36.70
C ARG A 445 -10.58 23.35 -35.38
N ILE A 446 -11.26 22.23 -35.20
CA ILE A 446 -11.02 21.32 -34.08
C ILE A 446 -10.08 20.20 -34.52
N ALA A 447 -8.98 20.03 -33.78
CA ALA A 447 -8.03 18.95 -34.02
C ALA A 447 -8.69 17.59 -33.77
N GLY A 448 -8.61 16.70 -34.75
CA GLY A 448 -9.17 15.34 -34.63
C GLY A 448 -10.69 15.25 -34.79
N ALA A 449 -11.37 16.33 -35.21
CA ALA A 449 -12.77 16.25 -35.61
C ALA A 449 -12.92 15.33 -36.84
N ALA A 450 -13.81 14.34 -36.74
CA ALA A 450 -14.16 13.44 -37.84
C ALA A 450 -15.04 14.17 -38.87
N LYS A 451 -15.97 15.00 -38.38
CA LYS A 451 -16.82 15.82 -39.23
C LYS A 451 -16.97 17.21 -38.64
N GLN A 452 -16.88 18.22 -39.48
CA GLN A 452 -17.14 19.60 -39.07
C GLN A 452 -18.03 20.31 -40.10
N THR A 453 -19.16 20.82 -39.65
CA THR A 453 -20.05 21.69 -40.43
C THR A 453 -20.10 23.07 -39.79
N ALA A 454 -20.38 24.09 -40.60
CA ALA A 454 -20.54 25.45 -40.10
C ALA A 454 -21.61 26.21 -40.88
N GLN A 455 -22.40 26.99 -40.16
CA GLN A 455 -23.19 28.09 -40.72
C GLN A 455 -22.53 29.40 -40.34
N VAL A 456 -22.17 30.21 -41.34
CA VAL A 456 -21.44 31.46 -41.15
C VAL A 456 -22.33 32.63 -41.54
N GLY A 457 -22.51 33.58 -40.63
CA GLY A 457 -23.23 34.82 -40.87
C GLY A 457 -22.29 36.02 -40.76
N ALA A 458 -22.47 37.02 -41.62
CA ALA A 458 -21.73 38.28 -41.56
C ALA A 458 -22.68 39.46 -41.36
N ALA A 459 -22.41 40.27 -40.35
CA ALA A 459 -23.09 41.51 -39.99
C ALA A 459 -22.09 42.68 -39.97
N SER A 460 -22.62 43.90 -39.98
CA SER A 460 -21.81 45.11 -39.87
C SER A 460 -22.49 46.15 -39.00
N ALA A 461 -21.71 47.10 -38.48
CA ALA A 461 -22.26 48.30 -37.88
C ALA A 461 -23.02 49.15 -38.92
N PRO A 462 -24.00 49.96 -38.50
CA PRO A 462 -24.71 50.86 -39.40
C PRO A 462 -23.76 51.75 -40.22
N GLY A 463 -24.05 51.92 -41.50
CA GLY A 463 -23.22 52.71 -42.42
C GLY A 463 -22.15 51.90 -43.18
N ILE A 464 -21.94 50.63 -42.83
CA ILE A 464 -21.00 49.75 -43.52
C ILE A 464 -21.76 48.77 -44.42
N SER A 465 -21.44 48.75 -45.71
CA SER A 465 -21.97 47.76 -46.67
C SER A 465 -21.05 46.54 -46.74
N LEU A 466 -21.62 45.34 -46.64
CA LEU A 466 -20.93 44.08 -46.87
C LEU A 466 -21.33 43.47 -48.22
N LYS A 467 -20.36 42.89 -48.93
CA LYS A 467 -20.57 42.09 -50.15
C LYS A 467 -19.64 40.89 -50.14
N THR A 468 -20.11 39.77 -50.66
CA THR A 468 -19.28 38.59 -50.91
C THR A 468 -18.20 38.94 -51.94
N SER A 469 -16.93 38.71 -51.61
CA SER A 469 -15.80 38.91 -52.53
C SER A 469 -15.32 37.57 -53.09
N GLU A 470 -14.76 36.73 -52.23
CA GLU A 470 -14.23 35.42 -52.59
C GLU A 470 -14.78 34.35 -51.63
N LEU A 471 -15.05 33.15 -52.16
CA LEU A 471 -15.49 32.00 -51.38
C LEU A 471 -14.53 30.84 -51.60
N ASN A 472 -14.02 30.29 -50.50
CA ASN A 472 -13.19 29.09 -50.53
C ASN A 472 -13.73 28.07 -49.51
N GLY A 473 -14.25 26.94 -50.01
CA GLY A 473 -14.88 25.92 -49.16
C GLY A 473 -16.17 26.35 -48.46
N LEU A 474 -16.76 27.47 -48.89
CA LEU A 474 -18.04 28.01 -48.40
C LEU A 474 -19.02 28.12 -49.57
N ARG A 475 -20.30 27.90 -49.29
CA ARG A 475 -21.41 28.14 -50.21
C ARG A 475 -22.35 29.17 -49.63
N GLU A 476 -22.64 30.23 -50.38
CA GLU A 476 -23.64 31.22 -49.98
C GLU A 476 -25.05 30.60 -49.92
N ILE A 477 -25.83 31.00 -48.92
CA ILE A 477 -27.21 30.56 -48.72
C ILE A 477 -28.11 31.76 -48.46
N PRO A 478 -29.43 31.64 -48.70
CA PRO A 478 -30.38 32.65 -48.26
C PRO A 478 -30.25 32.96 -46.76
N ILE A 479 -30.23 34.24 -46.41
CA ILE A 479 -30.00 34.70 -45.03
C ILE A 479 -31.02 34.16 -44.01
N ASN A 480 -32.24 33.88 -44.45
CA ASN A 480 -33.31 33.29 -43.65
C ASN A 480 -33.12 31.79 -43.35
N HIS A 481 -32.15 31.12 -43.99
CA HIS A 481 -31.78 29.74 -43.68
C HIS A 481 -30.71 29.64 -42.58
N LEU A 482 -30.20 30.79 -42.10
CA LEU A 482 -29.23 30.84 -41.03
C LEU A 482 -29.91 30.56 -39.68
N ALA A 483 -29.43 29.55 -38.95
CA ALA A 483 -29.94 29.25 -37.62
C ALA A 483 -29.61 30.39 -36.65
N HIS A 484 -30.56 30.70 -35.75
CA HIS A 484 -30.41 31.78 -34.75
C HIS A 484 -29.91 33.09 -35.36
N ARG A 485 -30.48 33.47 -36.52
CA ARG A 485 -30.17 34.75 -37.17
C ARG A 485 -30.48 35.92 -36.24
N ALA A 486 -29.57 36.88 -36.17
CA ALA A 486 -29.75 38.18 -35.56
C ALA A 486 -29.88 39.24 -36.68
N ASP A 487 -28.86 40.06 -36.89
CA ASP A 487 -28.82 41.14 -37.87
C ASP A 487 -27.88 40.86 -39.05
N GLU A 488 -27.51 39.59 -39.28
CA GLU A 488 -26.63 39.24 -40.38
C GLU A 488 -27.26 39.59 -41.74
N LEU A 489 -26.38 40.04 -42.64
CA LEU A 489 -26.67 40.49 -44.01
C LEU A 489 -26.31 39.43 -45.04
N LEU A 490 -25.27 38.63 -44.77
CA LEU A 490 -24.78 37.56 -45.64
C LEU A 490 -24.74 36.25 -44.86
N ALA A 491 -25.04 35.13 -45.52
CA ALA A 491 -25.02 33.80 -44.92
C ALA A 491 -24.34 32.77 -45.82
N TYR A 492 -23.60 31.87 -45.20
CA TYR A 492 -22.83 30.84 -45.86
C TYR A 492 -22.91 29.53 -45.07
N VAL A 493 -22.64 28.42 -45.76
CA VAL A 493 -22.43 27.12 -45.14
C VAL A 493 -21.09 26.53 -45.57
N ALA A 494 -20.41 25.88 -44.65
CA ALA A 494 -19.23 25.07 -44.91
C ALA A 494 -19.50 23.64 -44.45
N ASP A 495 -19.25 22.68 -45.33
CA ASP A 495 -19.21 21.27 -45.01
C ASP A 495 -17.77 20.80 -45.23
N GLN A 496 -17.07 20.42 -44.17
CA GLN A 496 -15.73 19.85 -44.27
C GLN A 496 -15.78 18.40 -43.80
N ALA A 497 -15.59 17.48 -44.75
CA ALA A 497 -15.43 16.05 -44.50
C ALA A 497 -13.93 15.71 -44.39
N ASP A 498 -13.60 14.94 -43.33
CA ASP A 498 -12.43 14.09 -43.16
C ASP A 498 -11.09 14.55 -43.75
N TRP A 499 -10.19 15.06 -42.91
CA TRP A 499 -8.75 15.09 -43.17
C TRP A 499 -8.00 14.29 -42.11
N THR A 500 -7.82 12.99 -42.35
CA THR A 500 -6.79 12.22 -41.64
C THR A 500 -5.41 12.58 -42.23
N ARG A 501 -4.47 12.98 -41.35
CA ARG A 501 -3.26 13.79 -41.61
C ARG A 501 -2.23 13.24 -42.63
N ARG A 502 -1.39 14.16 -43.16
CA ARG A 502 0.09 14.08 -43.05
C ARG A 502 0.68 15.44 -42.64
N PRO A 503 1.52 15.55 -41.58
CA PRO A 503 2.35 16.73 -41.39
C PRO A 503 3.54 16.67 -42.36
N ALA A 504 3.61 17.62 -43.30
CA ALA A 504 4.82 17.84 -44.08
C ALA A 504 5.83 18.60 -43.20
N ARG A 505 6.92 17.92 -42.82
CA ARG A 505 8.10 18.57 -42.25
C ARG A 505 8.84 19.25 -43.41
N GLY A 506 8.59 20.54 -43.63
CA GLY A 506 9.36 21.35 -44.56
C GLY A 506 10.72 21.66 -43.96
N GLN A 507 11.71 20.80 -44.19
CA GLN A 507 13.11 21.13 -43.95
C GLN A 507 13.65 21.77 -45.22
N ARG A 508 14.01 23.06 -45.15
CA ARG A 508 14.76 23.73 -46.21
C ARG A 508 16.20 23.27 -46.10
N ASP A 509 16.65 22.46 -47.06
CA ASP A 509 18.08 22.23 -47.26
C ASP A 509 18.68 23.43 -48.00
N HIS A 510 19.57 24.15 -47.32
CA HIS A 510 20.59 24.99 -47.94
C HIS A 510 21.85 24.14 -48.08
N PRO A 511 22.44 24.00 -49.29
CA PRO A 511 23.73 23.34 -49.42
C PRO A 511 24.84 24.34 -49.03
N LEU A 512 25.51 24.06 -47.91
CA LEU A 512 26.82 24.63 -47.60
C LEU A 512 27.86 24.00 -48.53
N ARG A 513 28.51 24.85 -49.33
CA ARG A 513 29.75 24.55 -50.04
C ARG A 513 30.88 24.56 -49.00
N ASP A 514 31.45 23.40 -48.72
CA ASP A 514 32.76 23.32 -48.07
C ASP A 514 33.88 23.31 -49.10
N HIS A 515 34.69 24.37 -49.04
CA HIS A 515 36.03 24.43 -49.57
C HIS A 515 36.96 23.67 -48.62
N GLN A 516 37.74 22.71 -49.12
CA GLN A 516 39.09 22.47 -48.62
C GLN A 516 40.02 21.92 -49.72
N PRO A 517 41.33 22.22 -49.64
CA PRO A 517 42.26 22.14 -50.76
C PRO A 517 42.93 20.76 -50.86
N GLY A 518 43.27 20.37 -52.09
CA GLY A 518 43.94 19.10 -52.36
C GLY A 518 45.46 19.12 -52.12
N PRO A 519 46.10 17.95 -52.02
CA PRO A 519 47.53 17.77 -52.26
C PRO A 519 47.80 17.15 -53.65
N PRO A 520 49.02 17.27 -54.20
CA PRO A 520 49.27 17.01 -55.61
C PRO A 520 49.75 15.58 -55.90
N GLY A 521 49.28 15.06 -57.04
CA GLY A 521 50.17 14.48 -58.05
C GLY A 521 50.28 12.94 -58.15
N ILE A 522 50.24 12.53 -59.44
CA ILE A 522 50.98 11.41 -60.09
C ILE A 522 50.14 10.11 -60.31
N PRO A 523 50.26 9.48 -61.50
CA PRO A 523 49.10 9.19 -62.36
C PRO A 523 48.78 7.70 -62.58
N ALA A 524 47.65 7.48 -63.25
CA ALA A 524 47.17 6.20 -63.75
C ALA A 524 48.17 5.49 -64.68
N PRO A 525 47.99 4.16 -64.83
CA PRO A 525 47.78 3.68 -66.19
C PRO A 525 46.57 2.76 -66.37
N ALA A 526 45.95 2.95 -67.53
CA ALA A 526 45.15 2.07 -68.38
C ALA A 526 44.89 0.60 -67.94
N ALA A 527 43.63 0.16 -68.12
CA ALA A 527 43.20 -0.83 -69.15
C ALA A 527 41.89 -1.56 -68.77
N GLY A 528 41.11 -1.95 -69.79
CA GLY A 528 39.98 -2.90 -69.70
C GLY A 528 38.62 -2.21 -69.51
N LYS A 529 37.78 -1.91 -70.51
CA LYS A 529 37.16 -2.72 -71.60
C LYS A 529 36.20 -3.81 -71.07
N LEU A 530 34.91 -3.62 -71.42
CA LEU A 530 33.78 -4.57 -71.44
C LEU A 530 33.31 -5.09 -70.06
N GLU A 531 32.03 -5.31 -69.78
CA GLU A 531 30.97 -5.83 -70.63
C GLU A 531 29.58 -5.56 -70.00
N GLU A 532 28.56 -5.49 -70.84
CA GLU A 532 27.14 -5.39 -70.50
C GLU A 532 26.63 -6.61 -69.71
N ARG A 533 25.85 -6.37 -68.65
CA ARG A 533 24.42 -6.74 -68.60
C ARG A 533 23.70 -6.13 -67.40
#